data_AF-A0AAN2K6P2-F1
#
_entry.id   AF-A0AAN2K6P2-F1
#
_cell.length_a   1.000
_cell.length_b   1.000
_cell.length_c   1.000
_cell.angle_alpha   90.00
_cell.angle_beta   90.00
_cell.angle_gamma   90.00
#
_symmetry.space_group_name_H-M   'P 1'
#
loop_
_entity.id
_entity.type
_entity.pdbx_description
1 polymer ?
#
loop_
_entity_poly.entity_id
_entity_poly.type
_entity_poly.pdbx_seq_one_letter_code
_entity_poly.pdbx_strand_id
1 'polypeptide(L)'
;MKHNTFRKKVEFNKIIIIDSLSEKDYHSATRLYEDVNVQCDGEGVAYVNAPDAESFRDVIQMIKDNFDPDINTGFKPIIHIEAHGSAEHMRLADGSVIPWEELAEDLRCINRFMKNSLIVFIGTCFGFHFIYNNHSLNRFTPAYLCIAPKEKIDAVDVERASQTFYRNLLSTGDITASAGKVDAKLFYTFNSDYIFHKAFHEAMLRGHKGKALQERKEKLLSQAILLMKDKWTQMSPEEKSDYLRKARSLFDCMVKNKGALKAYFKRFSI
;
A
#
# COMPACT_ATOMS: atom_id res chain seq x y z
N MET A 1 9.35 13.79 -19.61
CA MET A 1 8.23 14.65 -19.16
C MET A 1 8.16 14.53 -17.65
N LYS A 2 8.40 15.61 -16.88
CA LYS A 2 8.39 15.54 -15.41
C LYS A 2 6.96 15.23 -14.96
N HIS A 3 6.75 14.01 -14.47
CA HIS A 3 5.49 13.53 -13.93
C HIS A 3 5.05 14.46 -12.79
N ASN A 4 3.77 14.83 -12.73
CA ASN A 4 3.22 15.49 -11.54
C ASN A 4 3.33 14.48 -10.40
N THR A 5 4.40 14.62 -9.62
CA THR A 5 4.72 13.79 -8.48
C THR A 5 3.60 13.99 -7.46
N PHE A 6 2.93 12.91 -7.04
CA PHE A 6 2.07 12.96 -5.86
C PHE A 6 2.97 13.25 -4.66
N ARG A 7 3.13 14.53 -4.33
CA ARG A 7 3.93 14.98 -3.19
C ARG A 7 3.08 14.88 -1.93
N LYS A 8 2.79 13.66 -1.48
CA LYS A 8 2.40 13.48 -0.08
C LYS A 8 3.67 13.65 0.74
N LYS A 9 3.74 14.73 1.52
CA LYS A 9 4.78 14.84 2.54
C LYS A 9 4.45 13.80 3.60
N VAL A 10 5.23 12.74 3.64
CA VAL A 10 5.13 11.72 4.68
C VAL A 10 6.22 12.01 5.70
N GLU A 11 5.83 12.07 6.96
CA GLU A 11 6.71 12.25 8.08
C GLU A 11 6.94 10.91 8.76
N PHE A 12 8.13 10.71 9.28
CA PHE A 12 8.49 9.56 10.11
C PHE A 12 9.31 10.04 11.31
N ASN A 13 9.24 9.30 12.41
CA ASN A 13 10.03 9.56 13.62
C ASN A 13 10.63 8.28 14.23
N LYS A 14 10.36 7.11 13.63
CA LYS A 14 10.96 5.85 14.01
C LYS A 14 11.34 5.05 12.76
N ILE A 15 12.49 4.39 12.78
CA ILE A 15 12.88 3.34 11.84
C ILE A 15 12.97 2.06 12.64
N ILE A 16 12.20 1.04 12.27
CA ILE A 16 12.18 -0.26 12.93
C ILE A 16 12.72 -1.28 11.93
N ILE A 17 13.86 -1.87 12.26
CA ILE A 17 14.52 -2.91 11.47
C ILE A 17 14.24 -4.23 12.15
N ILE A 18 13.42 -5.06 11.50
CA ILE A 18 13.07 -6.40 11.93
C ILE A 18 13.96 -7.37 11.16
N ASP A 19 14.78 -8.11 11.89
CA ASP A 19 15.73 -9.07 11.34
C ASP A 19 15.28 -10.49 11.72
N SER A 20 14.94 -11.27 10.71
CA SER A 20 14.49 -12.66 10.83
C SER A 20 15.40 -13.61 10.07
N LEU A 21 16.64 -13.20 9.79
CA LEU A 21 17.67 -14.05 9.19
C LEU A 21 18.33 -14.94 10.25
N SER A 22 18.87 -16.09 9.80
CA SER A 22 19.58 -16.99 10.71
C SER A 22 21.02 -16.50 10.95
N GLU A 23 21.63 -16.92 12.06
CA GLU A 23 23.03 -16.59 12.40
C GLU A 23 24.05 -16.93 11.28
N LYS A 24 23.71 -17.89 10.40
CA LYS A 24 24.57 -18.32 9.30
C LYS A 24 24.42 -17.48 8.03
N ASP A 25 23.39 -16.66 7.96
CA ASP A 25 23.11 -15.80 6.81
C ASP A 25 24.00 -14.56 6.83
N TYR A 26 23.99 -13.83 5.72
CA TYR A 26 24.62 -12.52 5.65
C TYR A 26 23.71 -11.48 6.32
N HIS A 27 24.13 -10.94 7.47
CA HIS A 27 23.34 -10.02 8.31
C HIS A 27 23.37 -8.57 7.82
N SER A 28 22.74 -8.29 6.67
CA SER A 28 22.62 -6.94 6.13
C SER A 28 21.83 -6.00 7.05
N ALA A 29 20.82 -6.49 7.77
CA ALA A 29 20.00 -5.71 8.70
C ALA A 29 20.82 -5.13 9.86
N THR A 30 21.75 -5.89 10.44
CA THR A 30 22.62 -5.40 11.53
C THR A 30 23.51 -4.26 11.04
N ARG A 31 24.12 -4.41 9.85
CA ARG A 31 24.94 -3.36 9.23
C ARG A 31 24.12 -2.12 8.91
N LEU A 32 22.91 -2.31 8.39
CA LEU A 32 21.98 -1.22 8.14
C LEU A 32 21.63 -0.48 9.44
N TYR A 33 21.38 -1.22 10.53
CA TYR A 33 21.11 -0.62 11.84
C TYR A 33 22.28 0.23 12.30
N GLU A 34 23.51 -0.29 12.26
CA GLU A 34 24.72 0.46 12.63
C GLU A 34 24.85 1.76 11.81
N ASP A 35 24.71 1.67 10.49
CA ASP A 35 24.79 2.81 9.57
C ASP A 35 23.72 3.88 9.83
N VAL A 36 22.48 3.47 10.10
CA VAL A 36 21.34 4.36 10.31
C VAL A 36 21.36 4.94 11.73
N ASN A 37 21.76 4.15 12.72
CA ASN A 37 21.86 4.58 14.11
C ASN A 37 22.91 5.68 14.28
N VAL A 38 24.05 5.60 13.59
CA VAL A 38 25.06 6.66 13.56
C VAL A 38 24.51 7.95 12.92
N GLN A 39 23.73 7.86 11.86
CA GLN A 39 23.16 9.05 11.19
C GLN A 39 22.04 9.72 11.98
N CYS A 40 21.37 8.99 12.85
CA CYS A 40 20.29 9.50 13.69
C CYS A 40 20.73 9.83 15.12
N ASP A 41 22.04 9.87 15.40
CA ASP A 41 22.60 10.09 16.75
C ASP A 41 22.01 9.14 17.82
N GLY A 42 21.66 7.91 17.43
CA GLY A 42 21.05 6.90 18.30
C GLY A 42 19.56 7.09 18.60
N GLU A 43 18.93 8.18 18.14
CA GLU A 43 17.52 8.44 18.37
C GLU A 43 16.64 7.92 17.23
N GLY A 44 15.43 7.47 17.54
CA GLY A 44 14.45 7.15 16.50
C GLY A 44 14.77 5.91 15.64
N VAL A 45 15.73 5.06 16.04
CA VAL A 45 16.01 3.78 15.36
C VAL A 45 15.80 2.63 16.33
N ALA A 46 15.33 1.47 15.87
CA ALA A 46 15.24 0.25 16.64
C ALA A 46 15.63 -0.94 15.76
N TYR A 47 16.48 -1.81 16.28
CA TYR A 47 16.75 -3.13 15.71
C TYR A 47 16.05 -4.17 16.58
N VAL A 48 15.35 -5.10 15.95
CA VAL A 48 14.63 -6.17 16.62
C VAL A 48 14.90 -7.48 15.91
N ASN A 49 15.49 -8.42 16.63
CA ASN A 49 15.67 -9.79 16.15
C ASN A 49 14.37 -10.58 16.40
N ALA A 50 13.81 -11.19 15.35
CA ALA A 50 12.58 -11.96 15.39
C ALA A 50 12.76 -13.28 14.61
N PRO A 51 13.42 -14.28 15.23
CA PRO A 51 13.87 -15.48 14.52
C PRO A 51 12.74 -16.47 14.19
N ASP A 52 11.56 -16.32 14.81
CA ASP A 52 10.43 -17.23 14.69
C ASP A 52 9.08 -16.49 14.56
N ALA A 53 8.02 -17.24 14.26
CA ALA A 53 6.71 -16.66 13.98
C ALA A 53 6.02 -16.07 15.21
N GLU A 54 6.39 -16.49 16.42
CA GLU A 54 5.85 -15.94 17.66
C GLU A 54 6.46 -14.56 17.92
N SER A 55 7.79 -14.48 17.97
CA SER A 55 8.55 -13.24 18.12
C SER A 55 8.22 -12.22 17.02
N PHE A 56 8.08 -12.65 15.76
CA PHE A 56 7.68 -11.74 14.68
C PHE A 56 6.30 -11.12 14.94
N ARG A 57 5.33 -11.93 15.37
CA ARG A 57 3.97 -11.42 15.70
C ARG A 57 3.99 -10.50 16.91
N ASP A 58 4.80 -10.80 17.92
CA ASP A 58 4.97 -9.93 19.08
C ASP A 58 5.52 -8.56 18.70
N VAL A 59 6.47 -8.50 17.76
CA VAL A 59 6.99 -7.22 17.22
C VAL A 59 5.90 -6.45 16.48
N ILE A 60 5.13 -7.12 15.63
CA ILE A 60 4.00 -6.49 14.94
C ILE A 60 2.94 -6.00 15.93
N GLN A 61 2.66 -6.76 16.99
CA GLN A 61 1.72 -6.37 18.03
C GLN A 61 2.23 -5.16 18.81
N MET A 62 3.50 -5.15 19.21
CA MET A 62 4.15 -4.01 19.85
C MET A 62 4.04 -2.74 18.98
N ILE A 63 4.22 -2.86 17.66
CA ILE A 63 4.04 -1.72 16.74
C ILE A 63 2.58 -1.23 16.75
N LYS A 64 1.60 -2.14 16.75
CA LYS A 64 0.17 -1.79 16.82
C LYS A 64 -0.18 -1.10 18.14
N ASP A 65 0.37 -1.55 19.26
CA ASP A 65 0.10 -1.00 20.59
C ASP A 65 0.57 0.47 20.72
N ASN A 66 1.57 0.89 19.93
CA ASN A 66 1.99 2.30 19.87
C ASN A 66 0.94 3.25 19.25
N PHE A 67 -0.13 2.71 18.66
CA PHE A 67 -1.27 3.47 18.13
C PHE A 67 -2.46 3.52 19.07
N ASP A 68 -2.29 3.07 20.33
CA ASP A 68 -3.31 3.23 21.36
C ASP A 68 -3.67 4.73 21.51
N PRO A 69 -4.96 5.10 21.36
CA PRO A 69 -5.44 6.47 21.54
C PRO A 69 -5.06 7.11 22.87
N ASP A 70 -4.88 6.32 23.93
CA ASP A 70 -4.61 6.81 25.28
C ASP A 70 -3.14 7.20 25.48
N ILE A 71 -2.23 6.73 24.62
CA ILE A 71 -0.78 6.99 24.72
C ILE A 71 -0.37 8.21 23.86
N ASN A 72 -1.06 8.45 22.74
CA ASN A 72 -0.86 9.58 21.79
C ASN A 72 0.62 9.97 21.56
N THR A 73 1.42 9.02 21.12
CA THR A 73 2.88 9.16 20.93
C THR A 73 3.30 9.93 19.67
N GLY A 74 2.36 10.24 18.77
CA GLY A 74 2.69 10.75 17.43
C GLY A 74 3.54 9.77 16.60
N PHE A 75 3.52 8.48 16.92
CA PHE A 75 4.34 7.43 16.32
C PHE A 75 4.10 7.28 14.82
N LYS A 76 5.18 7.38 14.04
CA LYS A 76 5.20 7.30 12.57
C LYS A 76 6.40 6.43 12.14
N PRO A 77 6.27 5.09 12.21
CA PRO A 77 7.36 4.20 11.87
C PRO A 77 7.55 4.06 10.35
N ILE A 78 8.81 3.90 9.95
CA ILE A 78 9.19 3.13 8.77
C ILE A 78 9.50 1.71 9.24
N ILE A 79 8.90 0.73 8.58
CA ILE A 79 9.14 -0.69 8.90
C ILE A 79 10.07 -1.27 7.84
N HIS A 80 11.20 -1.79 8.27
CA HIS A 80 12.15 -2.53 7.46
C HIS A 80 12.14 -3.99 7.91
N ILE A 81 12.06 -4.92 6.96
CA ILE A 81 12.04 -6.36 7.25
C ILE A 81 13.10 -7.05 6.39
N GLU A 82 13.98 -7.82 7.01
CA GLU A 82 14.88 -8.76 6.33
C GLU A 82 14.61 -10.18 6.79
N ALA A 83 14.48 -11.08 5.82
CA ALA A 83 14.11 -12.49 6.01
C ALA A 83 14.33 -13.25 4.68
N HIS A 84 14.18 -14.57 4.71
CA HIS A 84 14.03 -15.37 3.49
C HIS A 84 12.60 -15.30 2.95
N GLY A 85 12.42 -15.58 1.67
CA GLY A 85 11.08 -15.52 1.07
C GLY A 85 10.91 -16.34 -0.20
N SER A 86 9.65 -16.61 -0.50
CA SER A 86 9.16 -17.28 -1.69
C SER A 86 8.04 -16.44 -2.32
N ALA A 87 7.50 -16.88 -3.46
CA ALA A 87 6.36 -16.21 -4.08
C ALA A 87 5.09 -16.18 -3.19
N GLU A 88 5.04 -17.01 -2.14
CA GLU A 88 3.85 -17.24 -1.32
C GLU A 88 3.99 -16.72 0.13
N HIS A 89 5.19 -16.77 0.70
CA HIS A 89 5.39 -16.46 2.11
C HIS A 89 6.81 -15.96 2.41
N MET A 90 6.93 -15.30 3.57
CA MET A 90 8.19 -15.09 4.26
C MET A 90 8.58 -16.37 5.01
N ARG A 91 9.88 -16.63 5.15
CA ARG A 91 10.41 -17.71 5.99
C ARG A 91 11.42 -17.12 6.96
N LEU A 92 11.25 -17.42 8.24
CA LEU A 92 12.05 -16.90 9.34
C LEU A 92 13.21 -17.84 9.66
N ALA A 93 14.07 -17.44 10.59
CA ALA A 93 15.32 -18.14 10.92
C ALA A 93 15.09 -19.58 11.43
N ASP A 94 14.04 -19.80 12.22
CA ASP A 94 13.65 -21.13 12.73
C ASP A 94 13.00 -22.04 11.66
N GLY A 95 12.73 -21.49 10.48
CA GLY A 95 12.05 -22.17 9.38
C GLY A 95 10.53 -22.03 9.39
N SER A 96 9.95 -21.38 10.41
CA SER A 96 8.54 -20.99 10.40
C SER A 96 8.26 -20.00 9.27
N VAL A 97 6.99 -19.90 8.87
CA VAL A 97 6.58 -19.11 7.72
C VAL A 97 5.47 -18.14 8.09
N ILE A 98 5.53 -16.95 7.51
CA ILE A 98 4.46 -15.94 7.57
C ILE A 98 3.93 -15.75 6.14
N PRO A 99 2.69 -16.17 5.84
CA PRO A 99 2.07 -15.92 4.55
C PRO A 99 2.07 -14.43 4.21
N TRP A 100 2.28 -14.10 2.93
CA TRP A 100 2.25 -12.71 2.50
C TRP A 100 0.90 -12.01 2.77
N GLU A 101 -0.19 -12.77 2.73
CA GLU A 101 -1.52 -12.28 3.09
C GLU A 101 -1.63 -11.90 4.58
N GLU A 102 -1.07 -12.71 5.49
CA GLU A 102 -1.05 -12.43 6.94
C GLU A 102 -0.30 -11.12 7.21
N LEU A 103 0.91 -10.97 6.68
CA LEU A 103 1.68 -9.73 6.78
C LEU A 103 0.90 -8.54 6.21
N ALA A 104 0.18 -8.73 5.09
CA ALA A 104 -0.61 -7.67 4.46
C ALA A 104 -1.77 -7.19 5.32
N GLU A 105 -2.41 -8.08 6.07
CA GLU A 105 -3.48 -7.70 6.99
C GLU A 105 -2.95 -6.95 8.22
N ASP A 106 -1.81 -7.38 8.75
CA ASP A 106 -1.15 -6.69 9.85
C ASP A 106 -0.71 -5.28 9.48
N LEU A 107 0.00 -5.14 8.37
CA LEU A 107 0.46 -3.83 7.90
C LEU A 107 -0.69 -2.94 7.43
N ARG A 108 -1.78 -3.52 6.91
CA ARG A 108 -3.02 -2.79 6.60
C ARG A 108 -3.65 -2.19 7.86
N CYS A 109 -3.63 -2.90 8.98
CA CYS A 109 -4.09 -2.38 10.26
C CYS A 109 -3.28 -1.14 10.67
N ILE A 110 -1.95 -1.27 10.65
CA ILE A 110 -1.02 -0.17 10.98
C ILE A 110 -1.20 1.02 10.02
N ASN A 111 -1.24 0.78 8.72
CA ASN A 111 -1.37 1.84 7.73
C ASN A 111 -2.72 2.58 7.82
N ARG A 112 -3.77 1.90 8.31
CA ARG A 112 -5.05 2.54 8.62
C ARG A 112 -4.89 3.55 9.76
N PHE A 113 -4.21 3.19 10.84
CA PHE A 113 -3.92 4.13 11.94
C PHE A 113 -3.04 5.29 11.48
N MET A 114 -2.07 5.02 10.61
CA MET A 114 -1.21 6.04 9.99
C MET A 114 -1.90 6.85 8.88
N LYS A 115 -3.20 6.66 8.61
CA LYS A 115 -3.95 7.41 7.59
C LYS A 115 -3.28 7.34 6.21
N ASN A 116 -2.94 6.11 5.80
CA ASN A 116 -2.28 5.80 4.52
C ASN A 116 -0.91 6.49 4.38
N SER A 117 -0.05 6.41 5.40
CA SER A 117 1.31 6.98 5.34
C SER A 117 2.41 6.01 5.77
N LEU A 118 2.10 4.71 5.95
CA LEU A 118 3.09 3.70 6.31
C LEU A 118 4.06 3.45 5.15
N ILE A 119 5.36 3.48 5.46
CA ILE A 119 6.44 3.15 4.53
C ILE A 119 7.03 1.81 4.95
N VAL A 120 7.21 0.92 3.97
CA VAL A 120 7.75 -0.42 4.19
C VAL A 120 8.90 -0.68 3.23
N PHE A 121 10.00 -1.19 3.75
CA PHE A 121 11.11 -1.74 2.96
C PHE A 121 11.22 -3.23 3.28
N ILE A 122 11.11 -4.10 2.27
CA ILE A 122 11.21 -5.55 2.45
C ILE A 122 12.45 -6.05 1.71
N GLY A 123 13.50 -6.36 2.46
CA GLY A 123 14.76 -6.94 1.99
C GLY A 123 14.71 -8.46 1.87
N THR A 124 13.66 -8.99 1.27
CA THR A 124 13.39 -10.43 1.21
C THR A 124 13.13 -10.87 -0.23
N CYS A 125 13.67 -12.01 -0.66
CA CYS A 125 13.36 -12.60 -1.97
C CYS A 125 11.84 -12.65 -2.21
N PHE A 126 11.39 -12.23 -3.39
CA PHE A 126 9.96 -12.13 -3.75
C PHE A 126 9.13 -11.21 -2.84
N GLY A 127 9.75 -10.38 -2.00
CA GLY A 127 9.06 -9.53 -1.03
C GLY A 127 8.01 -8.60 -1.63
N PHE A 128 8.10 -8.25 -2.92
CA PHE A 128 7.07 -7.45 -3.60
C PHE A 128 5.72 -8.18 -3.74
N HIS A 129 5.71 -9.51 -3.66
CA HIS A 129 4.47 -10.31 -3.71
C HIS A 129 3.51 -9.95 -2.57
N PHE A 130 4.04 -9.55 -1.41
CA PHE A 130 3.26 -9.00 -0.29
C PHE A 130 2.27 -7.93 -0.74
N ILE A 131 2.72 -6.92 -1.49
CA ILE A 131 1.83 -5.83 -1.90
C ILE A 131 1.14 -6.13 -3.23
N TYR A 132 1.83 -6.82 -4.13
CA TYR A 132 1.31 -7.14 -5.47
C TYR A 132 0.05 -8.02 -5.40
N ASN A 133 0.01 -9.00 -4.51
CA ASN A 133 -1.14 -9.90 -4.39
C ASN A 133 -2.24 -9.37 -3.46
N ASN A 134 -1.91 -8.44 -2.55
CA ASN A 134 -2.81 -8.03 -1.47
C ASN A 134 -3.30 -6.57 -1.52
N HIS A 135 -3.01 -5.84 -2.61
CA HIS A 135 -3.58 -4.51 -2.85
C HIS A 135 -4.99 -4.61 -3.45
N SER A 136 -5.89 -3.72 -3.02
CA SER A 136 -7.26 -3.67 -3.50
C SER A 136 -7.78 -2.23 -3.42
N LEU A 137 -8.68 -1.86 -4.35
CA LEU A 137 -9.39 -0.58 -4.29
C LEU A 137 -10.53 -0.57 -3.26
N ASN A 138 -10.93 -1.74 -2.77
CA ASN A 138 -12.08 -1.89 -1.87
C ASN A 138 -11.68 -1.97 -0.39
N ARG A 139 -10.39 -1.93 -0.09
CA ARG A 139 -9.83 -2.05 1.26
C ARG A 139 -8.71 -1.02 1.43
N PHE A 140 -8.41 -0.62 2.67
CA PHE A 140 -7.21 0.17 2.94
C PHE A 140 -5.98 -0.57 2.42
N THR A 141 -5.04 0.07 1.75
CA THR A 141 -3.81 -0.59 1.28
C THR A 141 -2.91 -1.02 2.46
N PRO A 142 -2.14 -2.12 2.37
CA PRO A 142 -1.16 -2.51 3.39
C PRO A 142 -0.08 -1.48 3.66
N ALA A 143 0.31 -0.68 2.66
CA ALA A 143 1.32 0.37 2.80
C ALA A 143 1.00 1.55 1.87
N TYR A 144 1.49 2.74 2.24
CA TYR A 144 1.53 3.89 1.34
C TYR A 144 2.64 3.72 0.29
N LEU A 145 3.84 3.39 0.74
CA LEU A 145 5.00 3.10 -0.09
C LEU A 145 5.58 1.75 0.31
N CYS A 146 5.86 0.88 -0.67
CA CYS A 146 6.60 -0.35 -0.45
C CYS A 146 7.76 -0.45 -1.45
N ILE A 147 8.96 -0.76 -0.96
CA ILE A 147 10.17 -1.03 -1.74
C ILE A 147 10.57 -2.47 -1.45
N ALA A 148 10.55 -3.33 -2.46
CA ALA A 148 10.87 -4.74 -2.30
C ALA A 148 11.29 -5.37 -3.64
N PRO A 149 12.09 -6.44 -3.64
CA PRO A 149 12.41 -7.17 -4.85
C PRO A 149 11.21 -7.99 -5.31
N LYS A 150 10.99 -8.07 -6.62
CA LYS A 150 9.91 -8.90 -7.17
C LYS A 150 10.30 -10.38 -7.28
N GLU A 151 11.58 -10.63 -7.48
CA GLU A 151 12.14 -11.97 -7.69
C GLU A 151 13.18 -12.27 -6.61
N LYS A 152 14.01 -13.29 -6.81
CA LYS A 152 15.19 -13.55 -5.98
C LYS A 152 16.15 -12.35 -6.02
N ILE A 153 16.82 -12.10 -4.90
CA ILE A 153 17.82 -11.04 -4.77
C ILE A 153 19.01 -11.52 -3.94
N ASP A 154 20.19 -10.97 -4.20
CA ASP A 154 21.39 -11.19 -3.41
C ASP A 154 21.40 -10.29 -2.16
N ALA A 155 21.91 -10.80 -1.04
CA ALA A 155 21.96 -10.05 0.23
C ALA A 155 22.81 -8.76 0.11
N VAL A 156 23.87 -8.77 -0.70
CA VAL A 156 24.69 -7.58 -0.95
C VAL A 156 23.90 -6.51 -1.70
N ASP A 157 23.01 -6.92 -2.60
CA ASP A 157 22.14 -5.98 -3.32
C ASP A 157 21.04 -5.42 -2.40
N VAL A 158 20.55 -6.21 -1.43
CA VAL A 158 19.65 -5.72 -0.37
C VAL A 158 20.35 -4.66 0.47
N GLU A 159 21.56 -4.93 0.97
CA GLU A 159 22.36 -3.96 1.75
C GLU A 159 22.60 -2.67 0.95
N ARG A 160 23.05 -2.78 -0.31
CA ARG A 160 23.32 -1.60 -1.14
C ARG A 160 22.06 -0.76 -1.35
N ALA A 161 20.93 -1.42 -1.61
CA ALA A 161 19.66 -0.75 -1.82
C ALA A 161 19.14 -0.05 -0.56
N SER A 162 19.20 -0.73 0.59
CA SER A 162 18.76 -0.18 1.86
C SER A 162 19.64 1.01 2.28
N GLN A 163 20.97 0.89 2.21
CA GLN A 163 21.90 2.00 2.47
C GLN A 163 21.64 3.19 1.54
N THR A 164 21.42 2.95 0.24
CA THR A 164 21.13 4.00 -0.74
C THR A 164 19.83 4.73 -0.38
N PHE A 165 18.79 3.99 -0.01
CA PHE A 165 17.51 4.54 0.40
C PHE A 165 17.63 5.38 1.67
N TYR A 166 18.15 4.80 2.77
CA TYR A 166 18.17 5.49 4.06
C TYR A 166 19.14 6.66 4.11
N ARG A 167 20.34 6.55 3.51
CA ARG A 167 21.28 7.69 3.45
C ARG A 167 20.65 8.89 2.74
N ASN A 168 19.93 8.64 1.65
CA ASN A 168 19.27 9.75 0.96
C ASN A 168 18.06 10.28 1.73
N LEU A 169 17.29 9.39 2.34
CA LEU A 169 16.10 9.75 3.11
C LEU A 169 16.47 10.63 4.31
N LEU A 170 17.47 10.22 5.09
CA LEU A 170 17.92 10.96 6.28
C LEU A 170 18.55 12.30 5.89
N SER A 171 19.27 12.35 4.77
CA SER A 171 19.88 13.59 4.28
C SER A 171 18.87 14.60 3.71
N THR A 172 17.77 14.15 3.10
CA THR A 172 16.87 15.03 2.32
C THR A 172 15.45 15.15 2.87
N GLY A 173 15.01 14.18 3.68
CA GLY A 173 13.62 14.00 4.07
C GLY A 173 12.68 13.64 2.90
N ASP A 174 13.19 13.46 1.68
CA ASP A 174 12.38 13.18 0.49
C ASP A 174 12.35 11.68 0.20
N ILE A 175 11.28 11.05 0.66
CA ILE A 175 11.01 9.62 0.49
C ILE A 175 10.89 9.23 -0.99
N THR A 176 10.29 10.10 -1.82
CA THR A 176 10.08 9.78 -3.24
C THR A 176 11.42 9.82 -3.97
N ALA A 177 12.25 10.84 -3.69
CA ALA A 177 13.59 10.92 -4.24
C ALA A 177 14.45 9.73 -3.78
N SER A 178 14.33 9.34 -2.51
CA SER A 178 15.08 8.22 -1.92
C SER A 178 14.70 6.89 -2.55
N ALA A 179 13.40 6.61 -2.69
CA ALA A 179 12.91 5.41 -3.38
C ALA A 179 13.36 5.37 -4.85
N GLY A 180 13.38 6.54 -5.52
CA GLY A 180 13.83 6.67 -6.90
C GLY A 180 15.33 6.44 -7.13
N LYS A 181 16.15 6.38 -6.07
CA LYS A 181 17.58 6.04 -6.16
C LYS A 181 17.88 4.55 -6.05
N VAL A 182 16.91 3.75 -5.59
CA VAL A 182 17.07 2.30 -5.52
C VAL A 182 17.06 1.72 -6.95
N ASP A 183 17.90 0.72 -7.22
CA ASP A 183 17.99 0.11 -8.55
C ASP A 183 16.68 -0.55 -8.95
N ALA A 184 15.98 0.09 -9.90
CA ALA A 184 14.68 -0.35 -10.41
C ALA A 184 14.73 -1.68 -11.20
N LYS A 185 15.92 -2.21 -11.50
CA LYS A 185 16.07 -3.56 -12.08
C LYS A 185 15.90 -4.66 -11.02
N LEU A 186 16.27 -4.35 -9.78
CA LEU A 186 16.28 -5.29 -8.66
C LEU A 186 15.07 -5.09 -7.74
N PHE A 187 14.69 -3.83 -7.52
CA PHE A 187 13.60 -3.46 -6.63
C PHE A 187 12.44 -2.83 -7.38
N TYR A 188 11.24 -3.15 -6.91
CA TYR A 188 10.00 -2.56 -7.36
C TYR A 188 9.50 -1.61 -6.28
N THR A 189 8.85 -0.52 -6.72
CA THR A 189 8.22 0.44 -5.83
C THR A 189 6.71 0.44 -6.05
N PHE A 190 5.96 0.26 -4.98
CA PHE A 190 4.53 0.48 -4.92
C PHE A 190 4.26 1.82 -4.25
N ASN A 191 3.38 2.65 -4.83
CA ASN A 191 2.86 3.86 -4.22
C ASN A 191 1.33 3.86 -4.33
N SER A 192 0.62 3.94 -3.19
CA SER A 192 -0.82 3.73 -3.16
C SER A 192 -1.60 4.82 -3.90
N ASP A 193 -1.16 6.08 -3.82
CA ASP A 193 -1.79 7.18 -4.56
C ASP A 193 -1.61 6.96 -6.07
N TYR A 194 -0.39 6.65 -6.52
CA TYR A 194 -0.12 6.38 -7.93
C TYR A 194 -0.98 5.23 -8.46
N ILE A 195 -1.05 4.11 -7.73
CA ILE A 195 -1.85 2.94 -8.13
C ILE A 195 -3.35 3.29 -8.14
N PHE A 196 -3.85 3.99 -7.13
CA PHE A 196 -5.23 4.45 -7.10
C PHE A 196 -5.55 5.36 -8.29
N HIS A 197 -4.72 6.36 -8.55
CA HIS A 197 -4.91 7.29 -9.66
C HIS A 197 -4.87 6.58 -11.01
N LYS A 198 -3.93 5.65 -11.21
CA LYS A 198 -3.85 4.84 -12.43
C LYS A 198 -5.10 3.98 -12.61
N ALA A 199 -5.49 3.23 -11.59
CA ALA A 199 -6.65 2.34 -11.66
C ALA A 199 -7.96 3.14 -11.85
N PHE A 200 -8.10 4.26 -11.16
CA PHE A 200 -9.21 5.18 -11.32
C PHE A 200 -9.24 5.75 -12.75
N HIS A 201 -8.12 6.21 -13.29
CA HIS A 201 -8.02 6.71 -14.66
C HIS A 201 -8.43 5.64 -15.67
N GLU A 202 -7.93 4.41 -15.55
CA GLU A 202 -8.31 3.29 -16.41
C GLU A 202 -9.81 2.98 -16.33
N ALA A 203 -10.39 2.96 -15.12
CA ALA A 203 -11.83 2.79 -14.93
C ALA A 203 -12.64 3.93 -15.58
N MET A 204 -12.14 5.18 -15.52
CA MET A 204 -12.74 6.34 -16.18
C MET A 204 -12.63 6.28 -17.71
N LEU A 205 -11.57 5.67 -18.25
CA LEU A 205 -11.42 5.47 -19.70
C LEU A 205 -12.36 4.38 -20.22
N ARG A 206 -12.39 3.21 -19.57
CA ARG A 206 -13.14 2.03 -20.03
C ARG A 206 -14.65 2.12 -19.76
N GLY A 207 -15.05 2.62 -18.59
CA GLY A 207 -16.44 2.51 -18.10
C GLY A 207 -17.31 3.76 -18.22
N HIS A 208 -16.87 4.80 -18.93
CA HIS A 208 -17.56 6.11 -18.98
C HIS A 208 -17.72 6.68 -20.39
N LYS A 209 -17.78 5.83 -21.42
CA LYS A 209 -18.09 6.24 -22.79
C LYS A 209 -18.94 5.18 -23.51
N GLY A 210 -19.77 5.66 -24.44
CA GLY A 210 -20.53 4.82 -25.38
C GLY A 210 -21.30 3.69 -24.71
N LYS A 211 -21.22 2.50 -25.30
CA LYS A 211 -21.92 1.29 -24.83
C LYS A 211 -21.58 0.91 -23.39
N ALA A 212 -20.30 0.99 -23.00
CA ALA A 212 -19.86 0.61 -21.65
C ALA A 212 -20.46 1.50 -20.55
N LEU A 213 -20.66 2.80 -20.84
CA LEU A 213 -21.34 3.70 -19.91
C LEU A 213 -22.82 3.31 -19.74
N GLN A 214 -23.49 2.97 -20.85
CA GLN A 214 -24.89 2.55 -20.82
C GLN A 214 -25.06 1.24 -20.04
N GLU A 215 -24.21 0.25 -20.28
CA GLU A 215 -24.21 -1.02 -19.55
C GLU A 215 -23.98 -0.81 -18.05
N ARG A 216 -23.06 0.08 -17.68
CA ARG A 216 -22.83 0.42 -16.27
C ARG A 216 -24.04 1.11 -15.64
N LYS A 217 -24.69 2.03 -16.36
CA LYS A 217 -25.90 2.72 -15.90
C LYS A 217 -27.01 1.72 -15.59
N GLU A 218 -27.28 0.80 -16.51
CA GLU A 218 -28.29 -0.24 -16.32
C GLU A 218 -27.91 -1.20 -15.17
N LYS A 219 -26.63 -1.58 -15.03
CA LYS A 219 -26.17 -2.39 -13.89
C LYS A 219 -26.43 -1.73 -12.53
N LEU A 220 -26.13 -0.44 -12.40
CA LEU A 220 -26.36 0.32 -11.16
C LEU A 220 -27.86 0.46 -10.86
N LEU A 221 -28.70 0.64 -11.88
CA LEU A 221 -30.15 0.66 -11.73
C LEU A 221 -30.67 -0.70 -11.21
N SER A 222 -30.21 -1.81 -11.79
CA SER A 222 -30.57 -3.15 -11.32
C SER A 222 -30.14 -3.38 -9.87
N GLN A 223 -28.95 -2.92 -9.47
CA GLN A 223 -28.50 -3.00 -8.07
C GLN A 223 -29.37 -2.16 -7.13
N ALA A 224 -29.74 -0.94 -7.52
CA ALA A 224 -30.63 -0.10 -6.73
C ALA A 224 -32.01 -0.74 -6.54
N ILE A 225 -32.55 -1.36 -7.60
CA ILE A 225 -33.82 -2.09 -7.54
C ILE A 225 -33.74 -3.26 -6.55
N LEU A 226 -32.66 -4.05 -6.59
CA LEU A 226 -32.45 -5.15 -5.64
C LEU A 226 -32.40 -4.66 -4.19
N LEU A 227 -31.82 -3.48 -3.94
CA LEU A 227 -31.78 -2.87 -2.62
C LEU A 227 -33.14 -2.36 -2.14
N MET A 228 -34.04 -1.98 -3.05
CA MET A 228 -35.40 -1.52 -2.71
C MET A 228 -36.32 -2.65 -2.23
N LYS A 229 -36.02 -3.90 -2.59
CA LYS A 229 -36.77 -5.12 -2.21
C LYS A 229 -38.29 -4.92 -2.33
N ASP A 230 -39.00 -4.95 -1.20
CA ASP A 230 -40.47 -4.95 -1.13
C ASP A 230 -41.09 -3.69 -1.72
N LYS A 231 -40.40 -2.54 -1.62
CA LYS A 231 -40.87 -1.30 -2.23
C LYS A 231 -40.96 -1.41 -3.75
N TRP A 232 -40.05 -2.17 -4.36
CA TRP A 232 -40.08 -2.38 -5.80
C TRP A 232 -41.16 -3.37 -6.21
N THR A 233 -41.35 -4.46 -5.46
CA THR A 233 -42.34 -5.49 -5.81
C THR A 233 -43.77 -4.96 -5.70
N GLN A 234 -44.05 -4.11 -4.71
CA GLN A 234 -45.34 -3.49 -4.46
C GLN A 234 -45.73 -2.40 -5.48
N MET A 235 -44.80 -1.88 -6.28
CA MET A 235 -45.10 -0.87 -7.29
C MET A 235 -45.89 -1.44 -8.47
N SER A 236 -46.82 -0.64 -8.99
CA SER A 236 -47.53 -0.92 -10.24
C SER A 236 -46.58 -0.90 -11.45
N PRO A 237 -46.98 -1.48 -12.59
CA PRO A 237 -46.22 -1.37 -13.84
C PRO A 237 -45.95 0.09 -14.25
N GLU A 238 -46.92 0.99 -14.08
CA GLU A 238 -46.76 2.42 -14.40
C GLU A 238 -45.73 3.08 -13.48
N GLU A 239 -45.78 2.79 -12.17
CA GLU A 239 -44.86 3.34 -11.18
C GLU A 239 -43.42 2.87 -11.43
N LYS A 240 -43.22 1.59 -11.78
CA LYS A 240 -41.91 1.03 -12.15
C LYS A 240 -41.35 1.73 -13.39
N SER A 241 -42.18 1.93 -14.41
CA SER A 241 -41.78 2.61 -15.64
C SER A 241 -41.37 4.06 -15.38
N ASP A 242 -42.18 4.80 -14.60
CA ASP A 242 -41.89 6.18 -14.24
C ASP A 242 -40.62 6.32 -13.40
N TYR A 243 -40.42 5.42 -12.43
CA TYR A 243 -39.21 5.36 -11.62
C TYR A 243 -37.97 5.16 -12.49
N LEU A 244 -37.97 4.14 -13.38
CA LEU A 244 -36.83 3.87 -14.27
C LEU A 244 -36.51 5.06 -15.16
N ARG A 245 -37.53 5.72 -15.69
CA ARG A 245 -37.38 6.92 -16.52
C ARG A 245 -36.70 8.05 -15.74
N LYS A 246 -37.20 8.37 -14.55
CA LYS A 246 -36.63 9.41 -13.67
C LYS A 246 -35.21 9.06 -13.24
N ALA A 247 -34.97 7.82 -12.82
CA ALA A 247 -33.65 7.35 -12.38
C ALA A 247 -32.62 7.41 -13.51
N ARG A 248 -32.99 7.03 -14.74
CA ARG A 248 -32.13 7.16 -15.92
C ARG A 248 -31.78 8.62 -16.22
N SER A 249 -32.75 9.52 -16.14
CA SER A 249 -32.55 10.97 -16.37
C SER A 249 -31.60 11.58 -15.33
N LEU A 250 -31.80 11.26 -14.04
CA LEU A 250 -30.90 11.69 -12.96
C LEU A 250 -29.47 11.17 -13.17
N PHE A 251 -29.33 9.92 -13.60
CA PHE A 251 -28.02 9.34 -13.93
C PHE A 251 -27.31 10.11 -15.05
N ASP A 252 -28.02 10.50 -16.11
CA ASP A 252 -27.42 11.26 -17.22
C ASP A 252 -26.90 12.63 -16.76
N CYS A 253 -27.60 13.28 -15.84
CA CYS A 253 -27.16 14.54 -15.23
C CYS A 253 -25.90 14.34 -14.38
N MET A 254 -25.89 13.34 -13.50
CA MET A 254 -24.73 13.03 -12.64
C MET A 254 -23.51 12.58 -13.44
N VAL A 255 -23.70 11.81 -14.51
CA VAL A 255 -22.62 11.32 -15.37
C VAL A 255 -22.04 12.42 -16.25
N LYS A 256 -22.86 13.35 -16.75
CA LYS A 256 -22.36 14.55 -17.46
C LYS A 256 -21.45 15.39 -16.56
N ASN A 257 -21.81 15.55 -15.28
CA ASN A 257 -20.95 16.20 -14.28
C ASN A 257 -19.63 15.42 -14.07
N LYS A 258 -19.67 14.08 -14.09
CA LYS A 258 -18.45 13.23 -14.09
C LYS A 258 -17.60 13.35 -15.36
N GLY A 259 -18.17 13.82 -16.48
CA GLY A 259 -17.41 14.18 -17.68
C GLY A 259 -16.46 15.37 -17.43
N ALA A 260 -16.87 16.34 -16.62
CA ALA A 260 -16.01 17.43 -16.17
C ALA A 260 -14.92 16.93 -15.21
N LEU A 261 -15.25 16.01 -14.29
CA LEU A 261 -14.26 15.30 -13.47
C LEU A 261 -13.25 14.57 -14.36
N LYS A 262 -13.67 13.90 -15.44
CA LYS A 262 -12.75 13.24 -16.37
C LYS A 262 -11.78 14.23 -17.04
N ALA A 263 -12.25 15.43 -17.40
CA ALA A 263 -11.38 16.48 -17.96
C ALA A 263 -10.38 16.99 -16.90
N TYR A 264 -10.84 17.17 -15.66
CA TYR A 264 -10.00 17.49 -14.51
C TYR A 264 -8.97 16.38 -14.27
N PHE A 265 -9.38 15.12 -14.21
CA PHE A 265 -8.47 13.97 -14.06
C PHE A 265 -7.49 13.88 -15.23
N LYS A 266 -7.89 14.02 -16.49
CA LYS A 266 -6.94 14.09 -17.62
C LYS A 266 -5.89 15.20 -17.49
N ARG A 267 -6.16 16.27 -16.76
CA ARG A 267 -5.20 17.35 -16.48
C ARG A 267 -4.16 16.93 -15.44
N PHE A 268 -4.49 15.98 -14.57
CA PHE A 268 -3.62 15.48 -13.48
C PHE A 268 -3.17 14.03 -13.64
N SER A 269 -3.75 13.29 -14.57
CA SER A 269 -3.46 11.91 -14.94
C SER A 269 -2.65 11.91 -16.23
N ILE A 270 -1.56 11.15 -16.15
CA ILE A 270 -0.57 10.77 -17.17
C ILE A 270 -1.10 10.83 -18.61
#